data_AF-W1WVV8-F1
#
_entry.id   AF-W1WVV8-F1
#
_cell.length_a   1.000
_cell.length_b   1.000
_cell.length_c   1.000
_cell.angle_alpha   90.00
_cell.angle_beta   90.00
_cell.angle_gamma   90.00
#
_symmetry.space_group_name_H-M   'P 1'
#
loop_
_entity.id
_entity.type
_entity.pdbx_description
1 polymer ?
#
loop_
_entity_poly.entity_id
_entity_poly.type
_entity_poly.pdbx_seq_one_letter_code
_entity_poly.pdbx_strand_id
1 'polypeptide(L)' 'APGVMQRKSVSEPLQTGLKAIDALVPIGRGQRELIIGDRQTGKTSIAIDTILNQKGQDMICIYVAIGQKESTVRT' A
#
# COMPACT_ATOMS: atom_id res chain seq x y z
N ALA A 1 16.31 10.69 -4.82
CA ALA A 1 15.47 10.78 -3.59
C ALA A 1 15.72 12.13 -2.92
N PRO A 2 14.75 12.69 -2.18
CA PRO A 2 14.94 13.97 -1.47
C PRO A 2 16.07 13.90 -0.45
N GLY A 3 16.81 15.00 -0.32
CA GLY A 3 17.90 15.16 0.65
C GLY A 3 17.37 15.21 2.09
N VAL A 4 18.27 15.11 3.07
CA VAL A 4 17.90 15.02 4.50
C VAL A 4 17.04 16.22 4.95
N MET A 5 17.46 17.44 4.60
CA MET A 5 16.76 18.68 5.00
C MET A 5 15.39 18.87 4.35
N GLN A 6 15.09 18.14 3.28
CA GLN A 6 13.81 18.21 2.57
C GLN A 6 12.78 17.23 3.10
N ARG A 7 13.15 16.34 4.04
CA ARG A 7 12.26 15.34 4.60
C ARG A 7 11.53 15.89 5.82
N LYS A 8 10.28 15.48 5.98
CA LYS A 8 9.47 15.68 7.19
C LYS A 8 9.17 14.31 7.80
N SER A 9 9.02 14.27 9.13
CA SER A 9 8.53 13.09 9.82
C SER A 9 7.14 12.70 9.32
N VAL A 10 6.94 11.41 9.11
CA VAL A 10 5.63 10.83 8.73
C VAL A 10 4.67 11.06 9.88
N SER A 11 3.53 11.70 9.60
CA SER A 11 2.53 12.09 10.61
C SER A 11 1.08 11.96 10.14
N GLU A 12 0.86 11.80 8.83
CA GLU A 12 -0.47 11.62 8.25
C GLU A 12 -0.73 10.12 8.04
N PRO A 13 -1.88 9.57 8.47
CA PRO A 13 -2.19 8.16 8.30
C PRO A 13 -2.56 7.81 6.86
N LEU A 14 -2.27 6.57 6.47
CA LEU A 14 -2.80 5.90 5.29
C LEU A 14 -3.61 4.70 5.79
N GLN A 15 -4.94 4.77 5.64
CA GLN A 15 -5.85 3.73 6.13
C GLN A 15 -5.96 2.61 5.10
N THR A 16 -5.60 1.39 5.48
CA THR A 16 -5.73 0.21 4.60
C THR A 16 -7.17 -0.27 4.48
N GLY A 17 -8.00 -0.01 5.50
CA GLY A 17 -9.35 -0.56 5.62
C GLY A 17 -9.37 -1.95 6.26
N LEU A 18 -8.19 -2.49 6.61
CA LEU A 18 -8.05 -3.78 7.26
C LEU A 18 -7.75 -3.57 8.74
N LYS A 19 -8.74 -3.89 9.60
CA LYS A 19 -8.65 -3.69 11.05
C LYS A 19 -7.36 -4.23 11.67
N ALA A 20 -6.90 -5.40 11.22
CA ALA A 20 -5.69 -6.02 11.74
C ALA A 20 -4.44 -5.17 11.44
N ILE A 21 -4.36 -4.55 10.26
CA ILE A 21 -3.21 -3.71 9.87
C ILE A 21 -3.36 -2.34 10.52
N ASP A 22 -4.51 -1.68 10.36
CA ASP A 22 -4.70 -0.30 10.85
C ASP A 22 -4.58 -0.19 12.38
N ALA A 23 -4.88 -1.27 13.11
CA ALA A 23 -4.74 -1.29 14.57
C ALA A 23 -3.35 -1.74 15.06
N LEU A 24 -2.73 -2.75 14.44
CA LEU A 24 -1.50 -3.36 14.96
C LEU A 24 -0.23 -2.84 14.28
N VAL A 25 -0.32 -2.49 13.00
CA VAL A 25 0.80 -2.04 12.16
C VAL A 25 0.34 -0.86 11.29
N PRO A 26 0.05 0.31 11.90
CA PRO A 26 -0.45 1.45 11.15
C PRO A 26 0.58 1.97 10.15
N ILE A 27 0.11 2.38 8.97
CA ILE A 27 0.94 2.90 7.88
C ILE A 27 0.72 4.41 7.75
N GLY A 28 1.79 5.18 7.62
CA GLY A 28 1.73 6.62 7.37
C GLY A 28 2.12 7.04 5.95
N ARG A 29 1.65 8.21 5.50
CA ARG A 29 1.98 8.80 4.19
C ARG A 29 3.47 9.15 4.13
N GLY A 30 4.19 8.50 3.21
CA GLY A 30 5.65 8.62 3.07
C GLY A 30 6.46 7.49 3.74
N GLN A 31 5.79 6.58 4.45
CA GLN A 31 6.38 5.33 4.95
C GLN A 31 6.60 4.32 3.83
N ARG A 32 7.53 3.38 4.05
CA ARG A 32 7.74 2.21 3.19
C ARG A 32 7.45 0.97 4.03
N GLU A 33 6.35 0.30 3.75
CA GLU A 33 5.90 -0.89 4.49
C GLU A 33 6.06 -2.15 3.61
N LEU A 34 6.69 -3.19 4.15
CA LEU A 34 6.96 -4.43 3.42
C LEU A 34 5.81 -5.43 3.60
N ILE A 35 5.25 -5.93 2.51
CA ILE A 35 4.32 -7.07 2.52
C ILE A 35 5.07 -8.32 2.04
N ILE A 36 5.31 -9.28 2.93
CA ILE A 36 6.07 -10.50 2.66
C ILE A 36 5.31 -11.75 3.11
N GLY A 37 5.56 -12.88 2.44
CA GLY A 37 4.98 -14.18 2.77
C GLY A 37 4.93 -15.12 1.56
N ASP A 38 4.54 -16.37 1.80
CA ASP A 38 4.51 -17.42 0.78
C ASP A 38 3.49 -17.19 -0.34
N ARG A 39 3.57 -17.99 -1.41
CA ARG A 39 2.59 -17.93 -2.50
C ARG A 39 1.16 -18.10 -1.95
N GLN A 40 0.19 -17.39 -2.53
CA GLN A 40 -1.24 -17.50 -2.21
C GLN A 40 -1.64 -17.09 -0.76
N THR A 41 -0.83 -16.30 -0.05
CA THR A 41 -1.15 -15.77 1.28
C THR A 41 -1.89 -14.43 1.28
N GLY A 42 -2.46 -13.99 0.15
CA GLY A 42 -3.25 -12.75 0.08
C GLY A 42 -2.46 -11.45 -0.05
N LYS A 43 -1.14 -11.49 -0.31
CA LYS A 43 -0.30 -10.28 -0.50
C LYS A 43 -0.87 -9.28 -1.50
N THR A 44 -1.31 -9.77 -2.67
CA THR A 44 -1.90 -8.92 -3.71
C THR A 44 -3.26 -8.35 -3.27
N SER A 45 -4.08 -9.16 -2.59
CA SER A 45 -5.38 -8.73 -2.08
C SER A 45 -5.25 -7.57 -1.10
N ILE A 46 -4.33 -7.67 -0.13
CA ILE A 46 -4.06 -6.59 0.83
C ILE A 46 -3.70 -5.28 0.11
N ALA A 47 -2.83 -5.35 -0.90
CA ALA A 47 -2.42 -4.18 -1.67
C ALA A 47 -3.57 -3.57 -2.49
N ILE A 48 -4.39 -4.40 -3.15
CA ILE A 48 -5.54 -3.94 -3.94
C ILE A 48 -6.63 -3.34 -3.04
N ASP A 49 -6.98 -4.01 -1.94
CA ASP A 49 -7.98 -3.52 -0.98
C ASP A 49 -7.56 -2.16 -0.39
N THR A 50 -6.27 -2.01 -0.09
CA THR A 50 -5.70 -0.73 0.35
C THR A 50 -5.92 0.38 -0.68
N ILE A 51 -5.66 0.09 -1.97
CA ILE A 51 -5.89 1.04 -3.07
C ILE A 51 -7.37 1.40 -3.19
N LEU A 52 -8.26 0.41 -3.13
CA LEU A 52 -9.70 0.63 -3.19
C LEU A 52 -10.20 1.51 -2.04
N ASN A 53 -9.66 1.33 -0.83
CA ASN A 53 -10.01 2.14 0.34
C ASN A 53 -9.58 3.61 0.21
N GLN A 54 -8.67 3.96 -0.70
CA GLN A 54 -8.28 5.35 -0.96
C GLN A 54 -9.26 6.11 -1.86
N LYS A 55 -10.32 5.46 -2.35
CA LYS A 55 -11.34 6.12 -3.17
C LYS A 55 -11.95 7.30 -2.40
N GLY A 56 -11.82 8.50 -2.97
CA GLY A 56 -12.32 9.74 -2.37
C GLY A 56 -11.43 10.35 -1.28
N GLN A 57 -10.23 9.80 -1.03
CA GLN A 57 -9.28 10.27 -0.02
C GLN A 57 -8.18 11.20 -0.58
N ASP A 58 -8.39 11.72 -1.79
CA ASP A 58 -7.43 12.56 -2.53
C ASP A 58 -6.02 11.94 -2.57
N MET A 59 -5.96 10.65 -2.91
CA MET A 59 -4.71 9.90 -3.02
C MET A 59 -4.62 9.21 -4.38
N ILE A 60 -3.52 9.45 -5.08
CA ILE A 60 -3.20 8.77 -6.33
C ILE A 60 -2.55 7.43 -6.00
N CYS A 61 -3.16 6.34 -6.46
CA CYS A 61 -2.63 5.00 -6.28
C CYS A 61 -1.95 4.50 -7.56
N ILE A 62 -0.77 3.89 -7.41
CA ILE A 62 -0.01 3.33 -8.52
C ILE A 62 0.26 1.85 -8.20
N TYR A 63 -0.25 0.95 -9.06
CA TYR A 63 0.01 -0.49 -8.96
C TYR A 63 0.95 -0.92 -10.09
N VAL A 64 2.10 -1.48 -9.74
CA VAL A 64 3.12 -1.93 -10.70
C VAL A 64 3.20 -3.45 -10.68
N ALA A 65 2.61 -4.10 -11.68
CA ALA A 65 2.70 -5.55 -11.84
C ALA A 65 4.00 -5.93 -12.57
N ILE A 66 4.87 -6.71 -11.93
CA ILE A 66 6.15 -7.18 -12.50
C ILE A 66 6.10 -8.70 -12.63
N GLY A 67 6.30 -9.21 -13.86
CA GLY A 67 6.34 -10.65 -14.14
C GLY A 67 5.03 -11.41 -13.84
N GLN A 68 3.91 -10.70 -13.74
CA GLN A 68 2.59 -11.32 -13.53
C GLN A 68 1.98 -11.79 -14.85
N LYS A 69 1.10 -12.79 -14.78
CA LYS A 69 0.30 -13.20 -15.95
C LYS A 69 -0.59 -12.05 -16.39
N GLU A 70 -0.64 -11.79 -17.69
CA GLU A 70 -1.48 -10.72 -18.27
C GLU A 70 -2.95 -10.88 -17.90
N SER A 71 -3.47 -12.11 -17.92
CA SER A 71 -4.85 -12.39 -17.53
C SER A 71 -5.17 -12.00 -16.08
N THR A 72 -4.18 -12.06 -15.19
CA THR A 72 -4.34 -11.64 -13.78
C THR A 72 -4.35 -10.13 -13.62
N VAL A 73 -3.70 -9.39 -14.53
CA VAL A 73 -3.65 -7.91 -14.48
C VAL A 73 -4.83 -7.27 -15.20
N ARG A 74 -5.31 -7.90 -16.27
CA ARG A 74 -6.42 -7.40 -17.10
C ARG A 74 -7.78 -7.52 -16.41
N THR A 75 -7.91 -8.46 -15.49
CA THR A 75 -9.16 -8.76 -14.76
C THR A 75 -9.22 -7.94 -13.48
#